data_AF-A0A4Q1F4T7-F1
#
_entry.id   AF-A0A4Q1F4T7-F1
#
_cell.length_a   1.000
_cell.length_b   1.000
_cell.length_c   1.000
_cell.angle_alpha   90.00
_cell.angle_beta   90.00
_cell.angle_gamma   90.00
#
_symmetry.space_group_name_H-M   'P 1'
#
loop_
_entity.id
_entity.type
_entity.pdbx_description
1 polymer ?
#
loop_
_entity_poly.entity_id
_entity_poly.type
_entity_poly.pdbx_seq_one_letter_code
_entity_poly.pdbx_strand_id
1 'polypeptide(L)'
;MLFVAFTAVKAQNLISPSYGFSHSKTAYITLADGTEINGTIRDIDRDKGLIEFIKLQDGAGKKHKLKPEDIKFMYLPPSGLDNLGKKLNFLEDFKKWNDEKLNQDFLNQGYAYFETADVKVKKKNSKLLMQLLNPGFSKDVKVYCDPYAKETTSLGVGGVKFVGGDAKSYYVAKKDSPAFLLKKKDYKKEFQPLWGSCQKVISDNPEPKWTDLTKHIVTYSECVDPS
;
A
#
# COMPACT_ATOMS: atom_id res chain seq x y z
N MET A 1 30.34 3.82 25.86
CA MET A 1 28.88 4.05 25.78
C MET A 1 28.53 4.35 24.34
N LEU A 2 27.89 3.42 23.65
CA LEU A 2 27.40 3.62 22.28
C LEU A 2 26.01 4.24 22.37
N PHE A 3 25.89 5.53 22.02
CA PHE A 3 24.59 6.19 21.90
C PHE A 3 23.88 5.65 20.67
N VAL A 4 22.94 4.72 20.86
CA VAL A 4 21.97 4.40 19.81
C VAL A 4 21.02 5.58 19.71
N ALA A 5 21.19 6.40 18.68
CA ALA A 5 20.24 7.43 18.33
C ALA A 5 18.93 6.74 17.92
N PHE A 6 17.95 6.68 18.83
CA PHE A 6 16.59 6.32 18.51
C PHE A 6 16.03 7.43 17.61
N THR A 7 16.05 7.21 16.29
CA THR A 7 15.25 8.01 15.38
C THR A 7 13.79 7.78 15.77
N ALA A 8 13.13 8.83 16.25
CA ALA A 8 11.72 8.80 16.53
C ALA A 8 10.97 8.63 15.20
N VAL A 9 10.71 7.38 14.82
CA VAL A 9 9.90 7.02 13.67
C VAL A 9 8.50 7.60 13.90
N LYS A 10 8.19 8.72 13.23
CA LYS A 10 6.86 9.33 13.35
C LYS A 10 5.83 8.45 12.65
N ALA A 11 4.61 8.43 13.20
CA ALA A 11 3.44 7.66 12.74
C ALA A 11 2.97 7.95 11.28
N GLN A 12 3.65 8.82 10.53
CA GLN A 12 3.25 9.29 9.18
C GLN A 12 4.02 8.60 8.05
N ASN A 13 4.12 7.26 8.07
CA ASN A 13 4.95 6.53 7.08
C ASN A 13 4.14 5.77 6.01
N LEU A 14 2.81 5.80 6.04
CA LEU A 14 2.00 5.26 4.95
C LEU A 14 1.69 6.35 3.93
N ILE A 15 1.85 6.04 2.65
CA ILE A 15 1.41 6.91 1.56
C ILE A 15 -0.12 7.07 1.64
N SER A 16 -0.61 8.28 1.42
CA SER A 16 -2.04 8.52 1.26
C SER A 16 -2.58 7.79 0.02
N PRO A 17 -3.70 7.05 0.13
CA PRO A 17 -4.30 6.38 -1.02
C PRO A 17 -4.63 7.35 -2.16
N SER A 18 -4.44 6.89 -3.40
CA SER A 18 -4.75 7.64 -4.62
C SER A 18 -6.06 7.15 -5.21
N TYR A 19 -6.99 8.06 -5.46
CA TYR A 19 -8.33 7.72 -5.98
C TYR A 19 -8.59 8.25 -7.39
N GLY A 20 -7.92 9.33 -7.78
CA GLY A 20 -7.94 9.89 -9.14
C GLY A 20 -6.62 9.62 -9.85
N PHE A 21 -6.69 9.31 -11.15
CA PHE A 21 -5.54 9.01 -11.99
C PHE A 21 -5.53 9.89 -13.25
N SER A 22 -4.34 10.16 -13.77
CA SER A 22 -4.17 10.95 -14.98
C SER A 22 -4.58 10.17 -16.23
N HIS A 23 -5.33 10.83 -17.11
CA HIS A 23 -5.71 10.30 -18.44
C HIS A 23 -4.73 10.69 -19.56
N SER A 24 -3.72 11.51 -19.24
CA SER A 24 -2.72 12.02 -20.19
C SER A 24 -1.30 11.53 -19.91
N LYS A 25 -1.01 11.09 -18.69
CA LYS A 25 0.28 10.51 -18.32
C LYS A 25 0.28 9.00 -18.58
N THR A 26 1.44 8.48 -18.93
CA THR A 26 1.67 7.05 -19.14
C THR A 26 1.51 6.29 -17.83
N ALA A 27 0.69 5.26 -17.83
CA ALA A 27 0.67 4.20 -16.83
C ALA A 27 1.49 3.01 -17.36
N TYR A 28 2.09 2.28 -16.42
CA TYR A 28 2.94 1.12 -16.70
C TYR A 28 2.30 -0.11 -16.07
N ILE A 29 2.00 -1.13 -16.87
CA ILE A 29 1.28 -2.32 -16.43
C ILE A 29 2.10 -3.55 -16.80
N THR A 30 2.34 -4.42 -15.82
CA THR A 30 2.90 -5.75 -16.05
C THR A 30 1.79 -6.78 -15.86
N LEU A 31 1.50 -7.55 -16.89
CA LEU A 31 0.47 -8.59 -16.89
C LEU A 31 0.91 -9.83 -16.11
N ALA A 32 -0.06 -10.71 -15.81
CA ALA A 32 0.17 -11.95 -15.09
C ALA A 32 1.21 -12.87 -15.77
N ASP A 33 1.31 -12.83 -17.10
CA ASP A 33 2.29 -13.57 -17.90
C ASP A 33 3.66 -12.89 -18.01
N GLY A 34 3.81 -11.68 -17.45
CA GLY A 34 5.03 -10.88 -17.51
C GLY A 34 5.08 -9.88 -18.67
N THR A 35 4.11 -9.89 -19.58
CA THR A 35 4.02 -8.91 -20.67
C THR A 35 3.84 -7.50 -20.11
N GLU A 36 4.52 -6.51 -20.68
CA GLU A 36 4.37 -5.10 -20.31
C GLU A 36 3.49 -4.34 -21.30
N ILE A 37 2.54 -3.57 -20.77
CA ILE A 37 1.71 -2.64 -21.54
C ILE A 37 1.85 -1.26 -20.93
N ASN A 38 2.30 -0.33 -21.77
CA ASN A 38 2.45 1.08 -21.41
C ASN A 38 1.46 1.91 -22.23
N GLY A 39 0.74 2.81 -21.56
CA GLY A 39 -0.31 3.58 -22.23
C GLY A 39 -0.99 4.59 -21.33
N THR A 40 -1.96 5.31 -21.88
CA THR A 40 -2.75 6.29 -21.11
C THR A 40 -4.03 5.65 -20.59
N ILE A 41 -4.39 5.95 -19.34
CA ILE A 41 -5.63 5.47 -18.74
C ILE A 41 -6.82 6.12 -19.43
N ARG A 42 -7.77 5.31 -19.87
CA ARG A 42 -9.05 5.76 -20.44
C ARG A 42 -10.18 5.69 -19.42
N ASP A 43 -10.17 4.68 -18.58
CA ASP A 43 -11.24 4.43 -17.62
C ASP A 43 -10.74 3.51 -16.50
N ILE A 44 -11.23 3.72 -15.28
CA ILE A 44 -11.01 2.82 -14.15
C ILE A 44 -12.35 2.64 -13.46
N ASP A 45 -12.96 1.49 -13.73
CA ASP A 45 -14.23 1.13 -13.16
C ASP A 45 -14.03 0.48 -11.79
N ARG A 46 -14.91 0.84 -10.86
CA ARG A 46 -14.80 0.40 -9.47
C ARG A 46 -16.16 0.05 -8.89
N ASP A 47 -16.24 -1.09 -8.22
CA ASP A 47 -17.33 -1.40 -7.30
C ASP A 47 -16.87 -1.13 -5.87
N LYS A 48 -17.56 -0.21 -5.19
CA LYS A 48 -17.27 0.20 -3.80
C LYS A 48 -15.78 0.49 -3.53
N GLY A 49 -15.13 1.07 -4.53
CA GLY A 49 -13.72 1.47 -4.48
C GLY A 49 -12.70 0.37 -4.81
N LEU A 50 -13.11 -0.88 -4.97
CA LEU A 50 -12.28 -1.94 -5.56
C LEU A 50 -12.28 -1.81 -7.08
N ILE A 51 -11.13 -2.02 -7.73
CA ILE A 51 -11.03 -1.93 -9.19
C ILE A 51 -11.55 -3.22 -9.82
N GLU A 52 -12.58 -3.08 -10.65
CA GLU A 52 -13.17 -4.19 -11.42
C GLU A 52 -12.47 -4.38 -12.77
N PHE A 53 -12.14 -3.26 -13.43
CA PHE A 53 -11.28 -3.26 -14.61
C PHE A 53 -10.65 -1.89 -14.85
N ILE A 54 -9.59 -1.91 -15.67
CA ILE A 54 -8.92 -0.72 -16.19
C ILE A 54 -8.97 -0.77 -17.71
N LYS A 55 -9.34 0.35 -18.32
CA LYS A 55 -9.17 0.54 -19.76
C LYS A 55 -7.98 1.46 -20.00
N LEU A 56 -7.08 1.05 -20.89
CA LEU A 56 -5.96 1.86 -21.34
C LEU A 56 -5.84 1.85 -22.86
N GLN A 57 -5.16 2.86 -23.38
CA GLN A 57 -4.76 2.92 -24.79
C GLN A 57 -3.23 2.97 -24.88
N ASP A 58 -2.64 2.01 -25.58
CA ASP A 58 -1.20 1.94 -25.77
C ASP A 58 -0.68 2.94 -26.82
N GLY A 59 0.63 3.00 -26.98
CA GLY A 59 1.30 3.88 -27.95
C GLY A 59 0.94 3.59 -29.41
N ALA A 60 0.46 2.39 -29.74
CA ALA A 60 -0.04 2.03 -31.07
C ALA A 60 -1.52 2.42 -31.28
N GLY A 61 -2.17 2.98 -30.26
CA GLY A 61 -3.58 3.35 -30.29
C GLY A 61 -4.54 2.21 -30.00
N LYS A 62 -4.05 1.01 -29.69
CA LYS A 62 -4.89 -0.14 -29.34
C LYS A 62 -5.44 0.03 -27.92
N LYS A 63 -6.74 -0.25 -27.78
CA LYS A 63 -7.45 -0.20 -26.50
C LYS A 63 -7.41 -1.57 -25.84
N HIS A 64 -7.09 -1.58 -24.55
CA HIS A 64 -7.07 -2.77 -23.70
C HIS A 64 -8.06 -2.59 -22.57
N LYS A 65 -8.73 -3.67 -22.16
CA LYS A 65 -9.56 -3.74 -20.95
C LYS A 65 -9.02 -4.89 -20.11
N LEU A 66 -8.42 -4.56 -18.98
CA LEU A 66 -7.73 -5.50 -18.10
C LEU A 66 -8.47 -5.60 -16.76
N LYS A 67 -8.70 -6.82 -16.31
CA LYS A 67 -9.24 -7.13 -14.97
C LYS A 67 -8.10 -7.41 -13.99
N PRO A 68 -8.37 -7.47 -12.67
CA PRO A 68 -7.36 -7.82 -11.67
C PRO A 68 -6.57 -9.10 -12.01
N GLU A 69 -7.25 -10.16 -12.47
CA GLU A 69 -6.61 -11.43 -12.82
C GLU A 69 -5.62 -11.35 -14.00
N ASP A 70 -5.78 -10.37 -14.89
CA ASP A 70 -4.88 -10.15 -16.03
C ASP A 70 -3.60 -9.43 -15.63
N ILE A 71 -3.62 -8.72 -14.49
CA ILE A 71 -2.56 -7.82 -14.04
C ILE A 71 -1.76 -8.49 -12.94
N LYS A 72 -0.43 -8.42 -13.03
CA LYS A 72 0.47 -8.76 -11.93
C LYS A 72 0.64 -7.56 -11.02
N PHE A 73 1.11 -6.44 -11.58
CA PHE A 73 1.23 -5.15 -10.91
C PHE A 73 1.20 -4.00 -11.92
N MET A 74 1.02 -2.78 -11.42
CA MET A 74 1.00 -1.58 -12.23
C MET A 74 1.42 -0.34 -11.44
N TYR A 75 1.91 0.66 -12.16
CA TYR A 75 2.19 2.00 -11.67
C TYR A 75 1.23 2.98 -12.35
N LEU A 76 0.34 3.56 -11.55
CA LEU A 76 -0.65 4.52 -12.03
C LEU A 76 -0.25 5.95 -11.64
N PRO A 77 -0.24 6.91 -12.58
CA PRO A 77 0.05 8.30 -12.28
C PRO A 77 -1.17 8.96 -11.61
N PRO A 78 -1.10 9.40 -10.33
CA PRO A 78 -2.21 10.10 -9.70
C PRO A 78 -2.58 11.39 -10.44
N SER A 79 -3.85 11.81 -10.34
CA SER A 79 -4.26 13.13 -10.82
C SER A 79 -3.49 14.21 -10.04
N GLY A 80 -2.84 15.13 -10.74
CA GLY A 80 -2.02 16.17 -10.11
C GLY A 80 -0.61 15.72 -9.73
N LEU A 81 -0.09 14.63 -10.31
CA LEU A 81 1.29 14.17 -10.11
C LEU A 81 2.33 15.29 -10.36
N ASP A 82 2.08 16.18 -11.32
CA ASP A 82 2.95 17.33 -11.61
C ASP A 82 3.06 18.32 -10.44
N ASN A 83 2.04 18.38 -9.59
CA ASN A 83 2.00 19.22 -8.39
C ASN A 83 2.61 18.52 -7.17
N LEU A 84 2.98 17.23 -7.29
CA LEU A 84 3.63 16.45 -6.26
C LEU A 84 5.14 16.75 -6.24
N GLY A 85 5.50 18.04 -6.30
CA GLY A 85 6.88 18.53 -6.41
C GLY A 85 7.77 18.28 -5.18
N LYS A 86 7.39 17.40 -4.25
CA LYS A 86 8.17 17.07 -3.05
C LYS A 86 7.96 15.62 -2.61
N LYS A 87 9.05 14.84 -2.77
CA LYS A 87 9.63 14.00 -1.73
C LYS A 87 8.79 12.83 -1.22
N LEU A 88 9.03 11.64 -1.76
CA LEU A 88 9.03 10.43 -0.94
C LEU A 88 10.42 10.21 -0.31
N ASN A 89 10.91 11.18 0.48
CA ASN A 89 12.14 11.03 1.27
C ASN A 89 12.09 9.77 2.17
N PHE A 90 10.90 9.25 2.46
CA PHE A 90 10.75 8.02 3.23
C PHE A 90 11.33 6.78 2.51
N LEU A 91 11.36 6.73 1.17
CA LEU A 91 11.94 5.58 0.46
C LEU A 91 13.45 5.46 0.70
N GLU A 92 14.14 6.59 0.86
CA GLU A 92 15.56 6.61 1.21
C GLU A 92 15.79 6.08 2.63
N ASP A 93 14.95 6.49 3.60
CA ASP A 93 15.07 6.09 5.01
C ASP A 93 14.86 4.57 5.24
N PHE A 94 14.04 3.93 4.40
CA PHE A 94 13.70 2.50 4.55
C PHE A 94 14.32 1.60 3.46
N LYS A 95 15.29 2.08 2.69
CA LYS A 95 15.85 1.38 1.51
C LYS A 95 16.20 -0.10 1.73
N LYS A 96 16.66 -0.49 2.93
CA LYS A 96 16.99 -1.90 3.26
C LYS A 96 15.79 -2.84 3.42
N TRP A 97 14.60 -2.31 3.69
CA TRP A 97 13.36 -3.08 3.87
C TRP A 97 12.38 -2.91 2.71
N ASN A 98 12.80 -2.18 1.69
CA ASN A 98 12.07 -2.05 0.44
C ASN A 98 12.06 -3.39 -0.31
N ASP A 99 10.97 -3.66 -1.03
CA ASP A 99 10.91 -4.81 -1.92
C ASP A 99 11.69 -4.47 -3.20
N GLU A 100 12.79 -5.20 -3.45
CA GLU A 100 13.67 -5.00 -4.62
C GLU A 100 12.93 -5.15 -5.96
N LYS A 101 11.75 -5.79 -5.95
CA LYS A 101 10.90 -5.93 -7.15
C LYS A 101 10.16 -4.65 -7.51
N LEU A 102 10.14 -3.64 -6.63
CA LEU A 102 9.49 -2.37 -6.87
C LEU A 102 10.40 -1.39 -7.61
N ASN A 103 9.88 -0.77 -8.67
CA ASN A 103 10.55 0.27 -9.42
C ASN A 103 10.60 1.56 -8.59
N GLN A 104 11.77 1.85 -8.02
CA GLN A 104 11.98 2.99 -7.14
C GLN A 104 11.85 4.32 -7.87
N ASP A 105 12.17 4.38 -9.16
CA ASP A 105 12.06 5.62 -9.94
C ASP A 105 10.62 6.05 -10.08
N PHE A 106 9.70 5.11 -10.38
CA PHE A 106 8.28 5.41 -10.45
C PHE A 106 7.70 5.81 -9.08
N LEU A 107 8.11 5.11 -8.01
CA LEU A 107 7.67 5.47 -6.68
C LEU A 107 8.19 6.87 -6.28
N ASN A 108 9.46 7.17 -6.53
CA ASN A 108 10.07 8.49 -6.28
C ASN A 108 9.39 9.61 -7.10
N GLN A 109 8.92 9.30 -8.29
CA GLN A 109 8.11 10.19 -9.12
C GLN A 109 6.67 10.36 -8.62
N GLY A 110 6.25 9.60 -7.59
CA GLY A 110 4.94 9.68 -6.97
C GLY A 110 3.87 8.78 -7.61
N TYR A 111 4.25 7.81 -8.44
CA TYR A 111 3.30 6.85 -8.99
C TYR A 111 2.71 5.99 -7.88
N ALA A 112 1.41 5.74 -7.97
CA ALA A 112 0.74 4.80 -7.09
C ALA A 112 0.99 3.37 -7.59
N TYR A 113 1.60 2.54 -6.75
CA TYR A 113 1.78 1.13 -7.03
C TYR A 113 0.56 0.32 -6.63
N PHE A 114 0.11 -0.53 -7.54
CA PHE A 114 -0.92 -1.52 -7.30
C PHE A 114 -0.41 -2.90 -7.69
N GLU A 115 -0.85 -3.92 -6.97
CA GLU A 115 -0.60 -5.31 -7.34
C GLU A 115 -1.82 -6.17 -7.09
N THR A 116 -1.91 -7.26 -7.85
CA THR A 116 -2.95 -8.26 -7.61
C THR A 116 -2.55 -9.10 -6.42
N ALA A 117 -3.30 -8.95 -5.33
CA ALA A 117 -3.07 -9.64 -4.07
C ALA A 117 -4.19 -10.64 -3.78
N ASP A 118 -3.84 -11.76 -3.14
CA ASP A 118 -4.84 -12.64 -2.54
C ASP A 118 -5.34 -11.99 -1.25
N VAL A 119 -6.64 -11.68 -1.22
CA VAL A 119 -7.29 -10.96 -0.11
C VAL A 119 -8.38 -11.84 0.49
N LYS A 120 -8.35 -11.99 1.81
CA LYS A 120 -9.38 -12.69 2.57
C LYS A 120 -10.56 -11.75 2.82
N VAL A 121 -11.62 -11.91 2.04
CA VAL A 121 -12.91 -11.23 2.24
C VAL A 121 -13.87 -12.19 2.92
N LYS A 122 -14.18 -11.93 4.19
CA LYS A 122 -14.95 -12.84 5.05
C LYS A 122 -14.27 -14.23 5.13
N LYS A 123 -14.87 -15.26 4.52
CA LYS A 123 -14.36 -16.64 4.51
C LYS A 123 -13.77 -17.06 3.16
N LYS A 124 -13.73 -16.17 2.16
CA LYS A 124 -13.25 -16.46 0.81
C LYS A 124 -11.97 -15.69 0.53
N ASN A 125 -11.05 -16.33 -0.17
CA ASN A 125 -9.90 -15.64 -0.77
C ASN A 125 -10.32 -15.15 -2.16
N SER A 126 -10.00 -13.91 -2.48
CA SER A 126 -10.29 -13.25 -3.75
C SER A 126 -9.04 -12.54 -4.24
N LYS A 127 -8.77 -12.60 -5.55
CA LYS A 127 -7.71 -11.81 -6.17
C LYS A 127 -8.23 -10.41 -6.43
N LEU A 128 -7.63 -9.41 -5.80
CA LEU A 128 -8.02 -8.01 -5.92
C LEU A 128 -6.80 -7.17 -6.28
N LEU A 129 -7.03 -6.13 -7.09
CA LEU A 129 -6.00 -5.17 -7.44
C LEU A 129 -5.91 -4.10 -6.34
N MET A 130 -4.85 -4.16 -5.53
CA MET A 130 -4.74 -3.42 -4.27
C MET A 130 -3.63 -2.39 -4.33
N GLN A 131 -3.89 -1.15 -3.87
CA GLN A 131 -2.86 -0.13 -3.75
C GLN A 131 -1.98 -0.40 -2.53
N LEU A 132 -0.66 -0.50 -2.73
CA LEU A 132 0.32 -0.63 -1.65
C LEU A 132 0.61 0.74 -1.03
N LEU A 133 0.55 0.83 0.29
CA LEU A 133 0.72 2.08 1.04
C LEU A 133 2.07 2.19 1.74
N ASN A 134 2.84 1.10 1.83
CA ASN A 134 4.15 1.06 2.48
C ASN A 134 5.28 0.55 1.57
N PRO A 135 5.41 0.97 0.30
CA PRO A 135 6.38 0.38 -0.61
C PRO A 135 7.83 0.42 -0.08
N GLY A 136 8.20 1.45 0.69
CA GLY A 136 9.55 1.55 1.27
C GLY A 136 9.90 0.51 2.32
N PHE A 137 8.92 -0.17 2.92
CA PHE A 137 9.15 -1.19 3.95
C PHE A 137 8.16 -2.36 3.78
N SER A 138 7.94 -2.78 2.53
CA SER A 138 6.93 -3.78 2.17
C SER A 138 7.45 -5.22 2.04
N LYS A 139 8.76 -5.45 2.22
CA LYS A 139 9.40 -6.76 1.99
C LYS A 139 8.73 -7.89 2.78
N ASP A 140 8.52 -7.71 4.08
CA ASP A 140 7.94 -8.74 4.95
C ASP A 140 6.46 -8.55 5.23
N VAL A 141 6.01 -7.30 5.23
CA VAL A 141 4.63 -6.93 5.55
C VAL A 141 4.13 -5.90 4.56
N LYS A 142 3.05 -6.22 3.86
CA LYS A 142 2.39 -5.32 2.92
C LYS A 142 1.14 -4.73 3.55
N VAL A 143 0.97 -3.42 3.42
CA VAL A 143 -0.19 -2.67 3.88
C VAL A 143 -0.89 -2.10 2.67
N TYR A 144 -2.12 -2.53 2.44
CA TYR A 144 -2.93 -2.08 1.33
C TYR A 144 -4.07 -1.18 1.80
N CYS A 145 -4.49 -0.28 0.91
CA CYS A 145 -5.68 0.54 1.11
C CYS A 145 -6.93 -0.32 1.30
N ASP A 146 -7.72 -0.03 2.33
CA ASP A 146 -9.09 -0.51 2.44
C ASP A 146 -10.05 0.50 1.79
N PRO A 147 -10.63 0.21 0.61
CA PRO A 147 -11.53 1.15 -0.06
C PRO A 147 -12.83 1.40 0.73
N TYR A 148 -13.22 0.47 1.60
CA TYR A 148 -14.43 0.58 2.44
C TYR A 148 -14.22 1.42 3.70
N ALA A 149 -12.97 1.72 4.08
CA ALA A 149 -12.67 2.53 5.26
C ALA A 149 -13.32 3.94 5.18
N LYS A 150 -13.63 4.41 3.96
CA LYS A 150 -14.34 5.66 3.68
C LYS A 150 -15.77 5.72 4.21
N GLU A 151 -16.53 4.62 4.16
CA GLU A 151 -17.96 4.63 4.51
C GLU A 151 -18.23 4.90 6.00
N THR A 152 -17.20 4.77 6.83
CA THR A 152 -17.31 5.05 8.27
C THR A 152 -17.12 6.53 8.64
N THR A 153 -17.00 7.41 7.64
CA THR A 153 -16.90 8.86 7.80
C THR A 153 -18.09 9.51 7.11
N SER A 154 -19.26 9.33 7.69
CA SER A 154 -20.46 10.10 7.35
C SER A 154 -20.12 11.60 7.34
N LEU A 155 -20.45 12.29 6.24
CA LEU A 155 -20.85 13.70 6.23
C LEU A 155 -19.91 14.64 7.01
N GLY A 156 -18.75 14.94 6.42
CA GLY A 156 -17.94 16.08 6.80
C GLY A 156 -17.65 16.92 5.56
N VAL A 157 -18.39 18.01 5.41
CA VAL A 157 -18.15 19.08 4.44
C VAL A 157 -16.67 19.50 4.53
N GLY A 158 -15.93 19.34 3.44
CA GLY A 158 -14.57 19.87 3.31
C GLY A 158 -13.45 18.82 3.42
N GLY A 159 -13.12 18.19 2.29
CA GLY A 159 -11.75 17.86 1.89
C GLY A 159 -10.75 17.32 2.94
N VAL A 160 -11.18 16.49 3.89
CA VAL A 160 -10.27 15.96 4.92
C VAL A 160 -9.29 14.99 4.26
N LYS A 161 -8.02 15.42 4.18
CA LYS A 161 -6.89 14.59 3.75
C LYS A 161 -6.80 13.36 4.66
N PHE A 162 -6.88 12.18 4.06
CA PHE A 162 -6.45 10.94 4.71
C PHE A 162 -4.94 11.02 4.96
N VAL A 163 -4.55 11.51 6.12
CA VAL A 163 -3.18 11.41 6.61
C VAL A 163 -3.03 9.99 7.18
N GLY A 164 -2.03 9.24 6.71
CA GLY A 164 -1.78 7.87 7.15
C GLY A 164 -1.70 7.77 8.68
N GLY A 165 -2.50 6.87 9.26
CA GLY A 165 -2.62 6.67 10.71
C GLY A 165 -4.04 6.78 11.27
N ASP A 166 -4.91 7.57 10.63
CA ASP A 166 -6.30 7.79 11.09
C ASP A 166 -7.34 6.83 10.47
N ALA A 167 -6.96 6.08 9.42
CA ALA A 167 -7.86 5.11 8.82
C ALA A 167 -8.31 4.07 9.86
N LYS A 168 -9.59 3.69 9.82
CA LYS A 168 -10.17 2.70 10.76
C LYS A 168 -9.77 1.27 10.41
N SER A 169 -9.19 1.05 9.23
CA SER A 169 -8.77 -0.27 8.77
C SER A 169 -7.77 -0.18 7.62
N TYR A 170 -6.98 -1.25 7.49
CA TYR A 170 -6.13 -1.55 6.34
C TYR A 170 -6.23 -3.04 6.02
N TYR A 171 -5.91 -3.42 4.79
CA TYR A 171 -5.59 -4.81 4.49
C TYR A 171 -4.11 -5.05 4.76
N VAL A 172 -3.78 -6.06 5.55
CA VAL A 172 -2.40 -6.40 5.93
C VAL A 172 -2.09 -7.82 5.49
N ALA A 173 -1.00 -7.98 4.75
CA ALA A 173 -0.44 -9.29 4.39
C ALA A 173 0.95 -9.43 5.01
N LYS A 174 1.22 -10.56 5.66
CA LYS A 174 2.56 -10.96 6.08
C LYS A 174 3.09 -11.99 5.10
N LYS A 175 4.19 -11.67 4.41
CA LYS A 175 4.85 -12.56 3.44
C LYS A 175 3.83 -13.22 2.49
N ASP A 176 3.83 -14.55 2.39
CA ASP A 176 3.00 -15.34 1.48
C ASP A 176 1.57 -15.61 2.00
N SER A 177 1.14 -14.93 3.07
CA SER A 177 -0.21 -15.07 3.60
C SER A 177 -1.18 -14.13 2.89
N PRO A 178 -2.42 -14.56 2.59
CA PRO A 178 -3.45 -13.68 2.07
C PRO A 178 -3.65 -12.44 2.96
N ALA A 179 -3.84 -11.27 2.34
CA ALA A 179 -4.11 -10.04 3.06
C ALA A 179 -5.43 -10.17 3.82
N PHE A 180 -5.46 -9.77 5.09
CA PHE A 180 -6.69 -9.74 5.88
C PHE A 180 -7.03 -8.32 6.32
N LEU A 181 -8.31 -8.08 6.55
CA LEU A 181 -8.79 -6.78 7.02
C LEU A 181 -8.45 -6.57 8.50
N LEU A 182 -7.45 -5.74 8.76
CA LEU A 182 -7.06 -5.32 10.10
C LEU A 182 -7.81 -4.04 10.47
N LYS A 183 -8.61 -4.09 11.54
CA LYS A 183 -9.39 -2.94 12.02
C LYS A 183 -8.77 -2.33 13.28
N LYS A 184 -8.81 -1.00 13.39
CA LYS A 184 -8.35 -0.23 14.56
C LYS A 184 -8.93 -0.77 15.87
N LYS A 185 -10.22 -1.07 15.90
CA LYS A 185 -10.93 -1.58 17.10
C LYS A 185 -10.47 -2.97 17.53
N ASP A 186 -9.97 -3.77 16.58
CA ASP A 186 -9.55 -5.15 16.81
C ASP A 186 -8.01 -5.24 16.98
N TYR A 187 -7.29 -4.13 16.82
CA TYR A 187 -5.82 -4.12 16.75
C TYR A 187 -5.15 -4.74 17.97
N LYS A 188 -5.61 -4.42 19.18
CA LYS A 188 -5.06 -4.99 20.43
C LYS A 188 -5.19 -6.51 20.46
N LYS A 189 -6.31 -7.05 19.96
CA LYS A 189 -6.57 -8.49 19.87
C LYS A 189 -5.68 -9.15 18.81
N GLU A 190 -5.51 -8.49 17.67
CA GLU A 190 -4.69 -9.00 16.56
C GLU A 190 -3.18 -8.76 16.75
N PHE A 191 -2.77 -8.02 17.80
CA PHE A 191 -1.37 -7.68 18.04
C PHE A 191 -0.48 -8.91 18.25
N GLN A 192 -0.88 -9.82 19.15
CA GLN A 192 -0.11 -11.04 19.41
C GLN A 192 -0.09 -11.98 18.18
N PRO A 193 -1.20 -12.27 17.49
CA PRO A 193 -1.18 -13.03 16.23
C PRO A 193 -0.27 -12.43 15.14
N LEU A 194 -0.24 -11.09 15.02
CA LEU A 194 0.57 -10.40 14.02
C LEU A 194 2.06 -10.39 14.38
N TRP A 195 2.42 -10.09 15.62
CA TRP A 195 3.79 -9.73 15.99
C TRP A 195 4.45 -10.68 16.99
N GLY A 196 3.74 -11.69 17.47
CA GLY A 196 4.19 -12.58 18.55
C GLY A 196 5.47 -13.35 18.26
N SER A 197 5.89 -13.47 16.99
CA SER A 197 7.17 -14.06 16.61
C SER A 197 8.38 -13.12 16.76
N CYS A 198 8.17 -11.84 17.11
CA CYS A 198 9.23 -10.87 17.33
C CYS A 198 9.13 -10.32 18.76
N GLN A 199 9.95 -10.87 19.66
CA GLN A 199 9.93 -10.53 21.08
C GLN A 199 10.17 -9.03 21.33
N LYS A 200 10.96 -8.38 20.46
CA LYS A 200 11.20 -6.94 20.51
C LYS A 200 9.91 -6.13 20.34
N VAL A 201 9.09 -6.45 19.34
CA VAL A 201 7.80 -5.76 19.13
C VAL A 201 6.87 -5.98 20.33
N ILE A 202 6.82 -7.19 20.88
CA ILE A 202 5.95 -7.48 22.03
C ILE A 202 6.41 -6.74 23.29
N SER A 203 7.71 -6.74 23.58
CA SER A 203 8.25 -6.16 24.82
C SER A 203 8.26 -4.63 24.80
N ASP A 204 8.54 -4.01 23.64
CA ASP A 204 8.58 -2.56 23.50
C ASP A 204 7.17 -1.92 23.49
N ASN A 205 6.11 -2.73 23.37
CA ASN A 205 4.73 -2.26 23.21
C ASN A 205 3.73 -3.05 24.10
N PRO A 206 3.86 -2.98 25.44
CA PRO A 206 2.95 -3.66 26.37
C PRO A 206 1.50 -3.17 26.23
N GLU A 207 1.31 -1.94 25.77
CA GLU A 207 0.03 -1.38 25.37
C GLU A 207 0.06 -0.98 23.89
N PRO A 208 -0.23 -1.90 22.96
CA PRO A 208 -0.07 -1.63 21.54
C PRO A 208 -1.07 -0.59 21.05
N LYS A 209 -0.56 0.45 20.38
CA LYS A 209 -1.35 1.55 19.82
C LYS A 209 -1.51 1.41 18.31
N TRP A 210 -2.72 1.66 17.82
CA TRP A 210 -3.01 1.67 16.38
C TRP A 210 -2.14 2.65 15.59
N THR A 211 -1.89 3.82 16.18
CA THR A 211 -1.05 4.87 15.58
C THR A 211 0.40 4.41 15.37
N ASP A 212 0.83 3.37 16.08
CA ASP A 212 2.19 2.85 16.02
C ASP A 212 2.30 1.66 15.05
N LEU A 213 1.26 1.35 14.25
CA LEU A 213 1.25 0.23 13.29
C LEU A 213 2.49 0.23 12.39
N THR A 214 2.89 1.37 11.83
CA THR A 214 4.07 1.46 10.96
C THR A 214 5.36 1.17 11.71
N LYS A 215 5.49 1.64 12.96
CA LYS A 215 6.61 1.32 13.84
C LYS A 215 6.67 -0.18 14.12
N HIS A 216 5.52 -0.80 14.43
CA HIS A 216 5.45 -2.24 14.67
C HIS A 216 5.88 -3.05 13.43
N ILE A 217 5.49 -2.62 12.24
CA ILE A 217 5.93 -3.25 10.98
C ILE A 217 7.44 -3.15 10.81
N VAL A 218 8.01 -1.95 10.96
CA VAL A 218 9.46 -1.74 10.77
C VAL A 218 10.26 -2.54 11.80
N THR A 219 9.89 -2.49 13.08
CA THR A 219 10.54 -3.29 14.13
C THR A 219 10.33 -4.80 13.92
N TYR A 220 9.22 -5.22 13.31
CA TYR A 220 9.04 -6.60 12.92
C TYR A 220 9.99 -7.00 11.77
N SER A 221 10.15 -6.16 10.76
CA SER A 221 11.12 -6.40 9.67
C SER A 221 12.56 -6.50 10.18
N GLU A 222 12.93 -5.75 11.22
CA GLU A 222 14.22 -5.91 11.92
C GLU A 222 14.41 -7.30 12.55
N CYS A 223 13.33 -7.92 13.02
CA CYS A 223 13.40 -9.26 13.60
C CYS A 223 13.53 -10.37 12.55
N VAL A 224 12.95 -10.18 11.36
CA VAL A 224 12.93 -11.19 10.29
C VAL A 224 14.21 -11.14 9.46
N ASP A 225 14.79 -9.95 9.28
CA ASP A 225 16.05 -9.73 8.57
C ASP A 225 17.03 -8.95 9.47
N PRO A 226 17.60 -9.63 10.50
CA PRO A 226 18.57 -9.00 11.39
C PRO A 226 19.89 -8.82 10.63
N SER A 227 20.25 -7.56 10.37
CA SER A 227 21.55 -7.16 9.82
C SER A 227 22.71 -7.50 10.75
#